data_AF-A0A7Y5QLU3-F1
#
_entry.id   AF-A0A7Y5QLU3-F1
#
_cell.length_a   1.000
_cell.length_b   1.000
_cell.length_c   1.000
_cell.angle_alpha   90.00
_cell.angle_beta   90.00
_cell.angle_gamma   90.00
#
_symmetry.space_group_name_H-M   'P 1'
#
loop_
_entity.id
_entity.type
_entity.pdbx_description
1 polymer ?
#
loop_
_entity_poly.entity_id
_entity_poly.type
_entity_poly.pdbx_seq_one_letter_code
_entity_poly.pdbx_strand_id
1 'polypeptide(L)'
;MLSYEALVALERALRDQMVLSVYVDGGYSDPAARDQWRIDLRHSLDDIESWLRGSPRADREAFAACRDMALRELGGFGPADGRRSWVGFFTTNGPQHTGAITVGIPTLAAWSTGPCIAPFIRALKEDRPVIVTVMDSAAARIFRYRDGQVELVDTLERELNPDEPAHMSRPPRPGFHGGTRGRAGAEVMQREVRKGTERLLASLGARLAALEGDPGVVIGGI
;
A
#
# COMPACT_ATOMS: atom_id res chain seq x y z
N MET A 1 -1.87 12.01 10.11
CA MET A 1 -0.72 11.79 9.21
C MET A 1 -0.46 13.08 8.44
N LEU A 2 0.80 13.48 8.23
CA LEU A 2 1.10 14.68 7.42
C LEU A 2 0.60 14.48 5.98
N SER A 3 -0.01 15.50 5.39
CA SER A 3 -0.28 15.48 3.95
C SER A 3 1.01 15.64 3.14
N TYR A 4 0.96 15.37 1.84
CA TYR A 4 2.09 15.64 0.94
C TYR A 4 2.54 17.11 1.00
N GLU A 5 1.59 18.05 0.99
CA GLU A 5 1.89 19.48 1.10
C GLU A 5 2.56 19.84 2.43
N ALA A 6 2.06 19.26 3.54
CA ALA A 6 2.64 19.47 4.86
C ALA A 6 4.05 18.88 4.97
N LEU A 7 4.31 17.72 4.33
CA LEU A 7 5.65 17.15 4.26
C LEU A 7 6.62 18.03 3.44
N VAL A 8 6.16 18.56 2.30
CA VAL A 8 6.98 19.49 1.49
C VAL A 8 7.28 20.77 2.26
N ALA A 9 6.31 21.30 3.01
CA ALA A 9 6.53 22.46 3.87
C ALA A 9 7.54 22.17 4.98
N LEU A 10 7.42 21.01 5.64
CA LEU A 10 8.35 20.56 6.67
C LEU A 10 9.77 20.40 6.13
N GLU A 11 9.94 19.74 4.98
CA GLU A 11 11.25 19.57 4.34
C GLU A 11 11.90 20.91 4.06
N ARG A 12 11.16 21.85 3.47
CA ARG A 12 11.67 23.20 3.17
C ARG A 12 12.07 23.96 4.42
N ALA A 13 11.29 23.85 5.50
CA ALA A 13 11.58 24.55 6.76
C ALA A 13 12.83 24.01 7.45
N LEU A 14 13.13 22.73 7.28
CA LEU A 14 14.21 22.03 7.98
C LEU A 14 15.45 21.78 7.13
N ARG A 15 15.42 22.10 5.83
CA ARG A 15 16.45 21.73 4.84
C ARG A 15 17.88 22.05 5.27
N ASP A 16 18.10 23.22 5.87
CA ASP A 16 19.43 23.70 6.25
C ASP A 16 19.71 23.54 7.76
N GLN A 17 18.85 22.80 8.48
CA GLN A 17 19.00 22.55 9.91
C GLN A 17 19.55 21.15 10.17
N MET A 18 20.26 20.97 11.28
CA MET A 18 20.60 19.63 11.76
C MET A 18 19.35 18.99 12.38
N VAL A 19 18.95 17.84 11.82
CA VAL A 19 17.72 17.14 12.19
C VAL A 19 18.04 15.70 12.56
N LEU A 20 17.52 15.26 13.70
CA LEU A 20 17.38 13.85 14.03
C LEU A 20 16.03 13.35 13.51
N SER A 21 16.06 12.50 12.50
CA SER A 21 14.87 11.82 11.96
C SER A 21 14.80 10.43 12.56
N VAL A 22 13.67 10.06 13.17
CA VAL A 22 13.47 8.76 13.81
C VAL A 22 12.22 8.10 13.26
N TYR A 23 12.34 6.83 12.92
CA TYR A 23 11.27 5.97 12.45
C TYR A 23 11.27 4.69 13.28
N VAL A 24 10.08 4.21 13.65
CA VAL A 24 9.89 3.02 14.48
C VAL A 24 8.78 2.18 13.88
N ASP A 25 9.05 0.91 13.63
CA ASP A 25 8.02 -0.09 13.37
C ASP A 25 7.60 -0.77 14.68
N GLY A 26 6.37 -0.60 15.11
CA GLY A 26 5.76 -1.39 16.19
C GLY A 26 4.94 -2.59 15.67
N GLY A 27 4.83 -2.77 14.35
CA GLY A 27 3.95 -3.74 13.70
C GLY A 27 4.42 -5.19 13.69
N TYR A 28 5.13 -5.65 14.72
CA TYR A 28 5.56 -7.05 14.81
C TYR A 28 4.36 -7.94 15.13
N SER A 29 4.05 -8.87 14.22
CA SER A 29 2.99 -9.88 14.41
C SER A 29 3.33 -10.91 15.48
N ASP A 30 4.63 -11.08 15.78
CA ASP A 30 5.12 -11.99 16.81
C ASP A 30 5.15 -11.28 18.18
N PRO A 31 4.42 -11.78 19.20
CA PRO A 31 4.48 -11.27 20.57
C PRO A 31 5.89 -11.25 21.17
N ALA A 32 6.77 -12.19 20.79
CA ALA A 32 8.15 -12.24 21.27
C ALA A 32 9.03 -11.14 20.67
N ALA A 33 8.65 -10.60 19.50
CA ALA A 33 9.38 -9.56 18.79
C ALA A 33 8.84 -8.14 19.06
N ARG A 34 7.85 -7.98 19.97
CA ARG A 34 7.22 -6.68 20.27
C ARG A 34 8.20 -5.59 20.72
N ASP A 35 9.33 -5.99 21.29
CA ASP A 35 10.36 -5.08 21.77
C ASP A 35 11.58 -5.00 20.83
N GLN A 36 11.56 -5.72 19.70
CA GLN A 36 12.67 -5.75 18.74
C GLN A 36 12.99 -4.35 18.20
N TRP A 37 11.98 -3.53 17.94
CA TRP A 37 12.18 -2.15 17.51
C TRP A 37 12.98 -1.31 18.51
N ARG A 38 12.90 -1.60 19.82
CA ARG A 38 13.72 -0.87 20.81
C ARG A 38 15.19 -1.20 20.64
N ILE A 39 15.49 -2.44 20.30
CA ILE A 39 16.86 -2.91 20.03
C ILE A 39 17.37 -2.26 18.75
N ASP A 40 16.58 -2.32 17.68
CA ASP A 40 16.95 -1.77 16.37
C ASP A 40 17.15 -0.25 16.42
N LEU A 41 16.25 0.47 17.10
CA LEU A 41 16.38 1.91 17.30
C LEU A 41 17.61 2.25 18.14
N ARG A 42 17.86 1.50 19.22
CA ARG A 42 19.05 1.72 20.06
C ARG A 42 20.33 1.54 19.25
N HIS A 43 20.44 0.47 18.48
CA HIS A 43 21.60 0.25 17.60
C HIS A 43 21.78 1.41 16.62
N SER A 44 20.70 1.85 15.96
CA SER A 44 20.77 2.97 15.03
C SER A 44 21.20 4.29 15.68
N LEU A 45 20.79 4.55 16.93
CA LEU A 45 21.22 5.74 17.68
C LEU A 45 22.68 5.63 18.14
N ASP A 46 23.08 4.45 18.61
CA ASP A 46 24.45 4.19 19.08
C ASP A 46 25.47 4.26 17.91
N ASP A 47 25.07 3.84 16.71
CA ASP A 47 25.86 3.98 15.48
C ASP A 47 26.13 5.46 15.15
N ILE A 48 25.11 6.31 15.24
CA ILE A 48 25.25 7.76 15.05
C ILE A 48 26.16 8.35 16.13
N GLU A 49 25.97 7.97 17.40
CA GLU A 49 26.81 8.44 18.50
C GLU A 49 28.27 8.06 18.29
N SER A 50 28.54 6.82 17.86
CA SER A 50 29.87 6.33 17.53
C SER A 50 30.51 7.14 16.40
N TRP A 51 29.76 7.42 15.33
CA TRP A 51 30.22 8.25 14.21
C TRP A 51 30.53 9.69 14.64
N LEU A 52 29.74 10.26 15.56
CA LEU A 52 29.94 11.61 16.09
C LEU A 52 31.11 11.74 17.08
N ARG A 53 31.77 10.65 17.52
CA ARG A 53 32.88 10.74 18.48
C ARG A 53 34.03 11.63 18.02
N GLY A 54 34.29 11.67 16.71
CA GLY A 54 35.29 12.54 16.09
C GLY A 54 34.78 13.95 15.72
N SER A 55 33.51 14.25 15.94
CA SER A 55 32.88 15.51 15.57
C SER A 55 33.06 16.59 16.66
N PRO A 56 32.85 17.88 16.32
CA PRO A 56 32.82 18.97 17.29
C PRO A 56 31.92 18.69 18.49
N ARG A 57 32.28 19.25 19.66
CA ARG A 57 31.50 19.11 20.90
C ARG A 57 30.05 19.58 20.72
N ALA A 58 29.84 20.68 20.00
CA ALA A 58 28.51 21.23 19.74
C ALA A 58 27.60 20.23 19.02
N ASP A 59 28.12 19.49 18.03
CA ASP A 59 27.34 18.51 17.26
C ASP A 59 26.94 17.31 18.13
N ARG A 60 27.86 16.86 18.99
CA ARG A 60 27.58 15.78 19.96
C ARG A 60 26.52 16.18 20.98
N GLU A 61 26.61 17.41 21.51
CA GLU A 61 25.61 17.94 22.46
C GLU A 61 24.25 18.16 21.78
N ALA A 62 24.23 18.66 20.55
CA ALA A 62 23.01 18.83 19.76
C ALA A 62 22.32 17.48 19.49
N PHE A 63 23.08 16.47 19.07
CA PHE A 63 22.56 15.12 18.88
C PHE A 63 22.03 14.53 20.18
N ALA A 64 22.77 14.62 21.29
CA ALA A 64 22.34 14.10 22.59
C ALA A 64 21.02 14.74 23.04
N ALA A 65 20.88 16.06 22.90
CA ALA A 65 19.63 16.77 23.22
C ALA A 65 18.46 16.28 22.34
N CYS A 66 18.69 16.09 21.04
CA CYS A 66 17.66 15.57 20.13
C CYS A 66 17.28 14.12 20.44
N ARG A 67 18.26 13.26 20.79
CA ARG A 67 18.05 11.88 21.22
C ARG A 67 17.17 11.82 22.45
N ASP A 68 17.47 12.62 23.47
CA ASP A 68 16.68 12.65 24.71
C ASP A 68 15.24 13.10 24.47
N MET A 69 15.04 14.09 23.59
CA MET A 69 13.70 14.50 23.16
C MET A 69 12.97 13.39 22.42
N ALA A 70 13.64 12.71 21.48
CA ALA A 70 13.05 11.62 20.71
C ALA A 70 12.62 10.46 21.60
N LEU A 71 13.48 10.03 22.54
CA LEU A 71 13.16 8.95 23.47
C LEU A 71 12.02 9.32 24.43
N ARG A 72 11.92 10.58 24.84
CA ARG A 72 10.82 11.08 25.67
C ARG A 72 9.48 11.02 24.94
N GLU A 73 9.43 11.54 23.72
CA GLU A 73 8.22 11.50 22.88
C GLU A 73 7.80 10.05 22.57
N LEU A 74 8.78 9.20 22.27
CA LEU A 74 8.54 7.79 21.98
C LEU A 74 8.09 6.98 23.21
N GLY A 75 8.41 7.43 24.43
CA GLY A 75 7.93 6.81 25.66
C GLY A 75 6.40 6.76 25.77
N GLY A 76 5.68 7.65 25.06
CA GLY A 76 4.22 7.64 24.96
C GLY A 76 3.67 6.76 23.83
N PHE A 77 4.52 6.18 22.98
CA PHE A 77 4.10 5.33 21.88
C PHE A 77 3.85 3.89 22.35
N GLY A 78 2.59 3.47 22.24
CA GLY A 78 2.19 2.07 22.28
C GLY A 78 1.56 1.68 20.94
N PRO A 79 1.93 0.55 20.32
CA PRO A 79 1.37 0.08 19.04
C PRO A 79 -0.11 -0.36 19.11
N ALA A 80 -0.86 0.09 20.12
CA ALA A 80 -2.28 -0.17 20.25
C ALA A 80 -3.08 0.62 19.18
N ASP A 81 -4.24 0.09 18.81
CA ASP A 81 -5.26 0.75 17.98
C ASP A 81 -4.92 0.93 16.48
N GLY A 82 -4.28 -0.08 15.87
CA GLY A 82 -4.03 -0.10 14.41
C GLY A 82 -2.90 0.83 13.94
N ARG A 83 -2.22 1.49 14.88
CA ARG A 83 -1.03 2.31 14.65
C ARG A 83 0.20 1.40 14.63
N ARG A 84 0.67 1.08 13.43
CA ARG A 84 1.82 0.17 13.26
C ARG A 84 3.13 0.85 13.55
N SER A 85 3.30 2.11 13.17
CA SER A 85 4.61 2.75 13.19
C SER A 85 4.55 4.17 13.73
N TRP A 86 5.72 4.75 14.00
CA TRP A 86 5.87 6.11 14.53
C TRP A 86 7.02 6.83 13.83
N VAL A 87 6.88 8.14 13.66
CA VAL A 87 7.93 9.04 13.19
C VAL A 87 8.13 10.22 14.13
N GLY A 88 9.36 10.71 14.18
CA GLY A 88 9.66 12.01 14.75
C GLY A 88 10.81 12.73 14.04
N PHE A 89 10.70 14.04 13.93
CA PHE A 89 11.74 14.94 13.44
C PHE A 89 12.09 15.94 14.56
N PHE A 90 13.35 15.97 14.95
CA PHE A 90 13.84 16.75 16.10
C PHE A 90 14.99 17.65 15.69
N THR A 91 14.94 18.89 16.16
CA THR A 91 16.06 19.84 16.09
C THR A 91 16.40 20.28 17.51
N THR A 92 17.47 21.05 17.68
CA THR A 92 17.81 21.67 18.96
C THR A 92 16.73 22.65 19.46
N ASN A 93 15.86 23.13 18.57
CA ASN A 93 14.72 23.99 18.92
C ASN A 93 13.50 23.20 19.42
N GLY A 94 13.54 21.86 19.38
CA GLY A 94 12.48 20.98 19.85
C GLY A 94 11.91 20.06 18.76
N PRO A 95 10.88 19.26 19.10
CA PRO A 95 10.17 18.42 18.15
C PRO A 95 9.50 19.28 17.07
N GLN A 96 9.81 18.99 15.81
CA GLN A 96 9.21 19.68 14.66
C GLN A 96 7.96 18.96 14.17
N HIS A 97 7.97 17.63 14.26
CA HIS A 97 6.81 16.79 14.01
C HIS A 97 7.01 15.44 14.70
N THR A 98 5.96 14.93 15.35
CA THR A 98 5.88 13.56 15.87
C THR A 98 4.51 12.99 15.54
N GLY A 99 4.41 11.69 15.28
CA GLY A 99 3.13 11.10 14.96
C GLY A 99 3.16 9.62 14.64
N ALA A 100 2.01 8.98 14.86
CA ALA A 100 1.79 7.61 14.44
C ALA A 100 1.51 7.53 12.93
N ILE A 101 1.92 6.42 12.33
CA ILE A 101 1.73 6.06 10.93
C ILE A 101 1.11 4.66 10.90
N THR A 102 0.16 4.45 9.97
CA THR A 102 -0.61 3.21 9.80
C THR A 102 0.17 2.13 9.05
N VAL A 103 1.12 2.53 8.21
CA VAL A 103 1.91 1.64 7.37
C VAL A 103 3.22 1.23 8.04
N GLY A 104 3.72 0.04 7.70
CA GLY A 104 5.01 -0.45 8.18
C GLY A 104 6.18 0.29 7.55
N ILE A 105 7.09 0.80 8.37
CA ILE A 105 8.30 1.51 7.94
C ILE A 105 9.50 0.94 8.70
N PRO A 106 10.71 0.91 8.12
CA PRO A 106 11.87 0.38 8.83
C PRO A 106 12.18 1.20 10.09
N THR A 107 12.48 0.52 11.20
CA THR A 107 13.01 1.16 12.41
C THR A 107 14.42 1.68 12.13
N LEU A 108 14.60 3.00 12.18
CA LEU A 108 15.90 3.66 11.96
C LEU A 108 15.95 5.06 12.56
N ALA A 109 17.15 5.55 12.81
CA ALA A 109 17.46 6.94 13.10
C ALA A 109 18.46 7.49 12.07
N ALA A 110 18.34 8.77 11.74
CA ALA A 110 19.26 9.47 10.85
C ALA A 110 19.57 10.86 11.41
N TRP A 111 20.86 11.23 11.44
CA TRP A 111 21.33 12.55 11.83
C TRP A 111 21.96 13.24 10.62
N SER A 112 21.30 14.28 10.11
CA SER A 112 21.69 14.93 8.85
C SER A 112 21.32 16.41 8.83
N THR A 113 21.95 17.15 7.92
CA THR A 113 21.43 18.46 7.50
C THR A 113 20.20 18.22 6.62
N GLY A 114 19.05 18.70 7.08
CA GLY A 114 17.75 18.39 6.51
C GLY A 114 17.12 17.11 7.08
N PRO A 115 15.78 16.98 7.00
CA PRO A 115 15.08 15.80 7.46
C PRO A 115 15.23 14.64 6.47
N CYS A 116 15.45 13.43 6.97
CA CYS A 116 15.43 12.21 6.17
C CYS A 116 13.97 11.80 5.91
N ILE A 117 13.35 12.29 4.83
CA ILE A 117 11.91 12.09 4.55
C ILE A 117 11.60 10.84 3.71
N ALA A 118 12.60 10.14 3.17
CA ALA A 118 12.38 9.04 2.23
C ALA A 118 11.47 7.91 2.78
N PRO A 119 11.61 7.45 4.04
CA PRO A 119 10.68 6.48 4.61
C PRO A 119 9.25 7.03 4.73
N PHE A 120 9.08 8.31 5.05
CA PHE A 120 7.76 8.94 5.15
C PHE A 120 7.08 9.10 3.78
N ILE A 121 7.82 9.32 2.70
CA ILE A 121 7.27 9.34 1.33
C ILE A 121 6.64 7.98 0.98
N ARG A 122 7.29 6.87 1.37
CA ARG A 122 6.73 5.53 1.17
C ARG A 122 5.40 5.40 1.91
N ALA A 123 5.34 5.86 3.16
CA ALA A 123 4.11 5.86 3.92
C ALA A 123 2.98 6.64 3.24
N LEU A 124 3.28 7.81 2.68
CA LEU A 124 2.28 8.60 1.94
C LEU A 124 1.78 7.93 0.65
N LYS A 125 2.55 7.03 0.05
CA LYS A 125 2.11 6.26 -1.12
C LYS A 125 1.19 5.11 -0.73
N GLU A 126 1.42 4.48 0.41
CA GLU A 126 0.64 3.34 0.90
C GLU A 126 -0.70 3.75 1.55
N ASP A 127 -0.84 5.01 2.01
CA ASP A 127 -2.13 5.58 2.46
C ASP A 127 -3.07 5.95 1.30
N ARG A 128 -2.54 6.11 0.07
CA ARG A 128 -3.39 6.36 -1.11
C ARG A 128 -4.07 5.07 -1.52
N PRO A 129 -5.41 5.02 -1.61
CA PRO A 129 -6.08 3.83 -2.05
C PRO A 129 -5.70 3.51 -3.51
N VAL A 130 -5.46 2.23 -3.78
CA VAL A 130 -5.19 1.70 -5.13
C VAL A 130 -6.29 0.70 -5.46
N ILE A 131 -6.93 0.85 -6.62
CA ILE A 131 -7.90 -0.13 -7.09
C ILE A 131 -7.16 -1.27 -7.79
N VAL A 132 -7.31 -2.50 -7.30
CA VAL A 132 -6.74 -3.70 -7.89
C VAL A 132 -7.87 -4.53 -8.47
N THR A 133 -7.89 -4.70 -9.78
CA THR A 133 -8.86 -5.60 -10.43
C THR A 133 -8.18 -6.91 -10.80
N VAL A 134 -8.74 -8.04 -10.35
CA VAL A 134 -8.34 -9.37 -10.78
C VAL A 134 -9.43 -9.93 -11.68
N MET A 135 -9.07 -10.27 -12.92
CA MET A 135 -10.03 -10.75 -13.91
C MET A 135 -9.59 -12.08 -14.53
N ASP A 136 -10.55 -12.97 -14.72
CA ASP A 136 -10.45 -14.17 -15.54
C ASP A 136 -11.56 -14.19 -16.62
N SER A 137 -11.71 -15.31 -17.34
CA SER A 137 -12.73 -15.44 -18.39
C SER A 137 -14.18 -15.40 -17.88
N ALA A 138 -14.41 -15.60 -16.59
CA ALA A 138 -15.73 -15.74 -15.96
C ALA A 138 -16.12 -14.55 -15.08
N ALA A 139 -15.18 -13.86 -14.44
CA ALA A 139 -15.47 -12.76 -13.54
C ALA A 139 -14.34 -11.73 -13.45
N ALA A 140 -14.70 -10.52 -13.02
CA ALA A 140 -13.79 -9.47 -12.58
C ALA A 140 -14.09 -9.11 -11.12
N ARG A 141 -13.09 -9.26 -10.25
CA ARG A 141 -13.17 -8.86 -8.84
C ARG A 141 -12.39 -7.57 -8.64
N ILE A 142 -13.03 -6.58 -8.06
CA ILE A 142 -12.46 -5.25 -7.82
C ILE A 142 -12.15 -5.15 -6.33
N PHE A 143 -10.89 -4.90 -6.01
CA PHE A 143 -10.40 -4.70 -4.66
C PHE A 143 -9.91 -3.26 -4.47
N ARG A 144 -10.04 -2.75 -3.26
CA ARG A 144 -9.37 -1.53 -2.80
C ARG A 144 -8.23 -1.94 -1.88
N TYR A 145 -7.02 -1.54 -2.25
CA TYR A 145 -5.84 -1.69 -1.42
C TYR A 145 -5.53 -0.35 -0.74
N ARG A 146 -5.41 -0.35 0.59
CA ARG A 146 -4.99 0.82 1.38
C ARG A 146 -4.37 0.35 2.68
N ASP A 147 -3.27 0.97 3.12
CA ASP A 147 -2.65 0.67 4.42
C ASP A 147 -2.30 -0.83 4.61
N GLY A 148 -1.90 -1.51 3.54
CA GLY A 148 -1.62 -2.96 3.59
C GLY A 148 -2.87 -3.85 3.76
N GLN A 149 -4.08 -3.27 3.73
CA GLN A 149 -5.35 -3.99 3.76
C GLN A 149 -5.91 -4.12 2.34
N VAL A 150 -6.57 -5.25 2.07
CA VAL A 150 -7.27 -5.53 0.81
C VAL A 150 -8.74 -5.70 1.14
N GLU A 151 -9.58 -4.83 0.58
CA GLU A 151 -11.04 -4.87 0.73
C GLU A 151 -11.67 -5.21 -0.63
N LEU A 152 -12.61 -6.17 -0.65
CA LEU A 152 -13.41 -6.45 -1.85
C LEU A 152 -14.46 -5.35 -2.02
N VAL A 153 -14.38 -4.60 -3.12
CA VAL A 153 -15.32 -3.51 -3.44
C VAL A 153 -16.49 -4.04 -4.25
N ASP A 154 -16.21 -4.91 -5.23
CA ASP A 154 -17.24 -5.41 -6.13
C ASP A 154 -16.82 -6.71 -6.83
N THR A 155 -17.80 -7.43 -7.36
CA THR A 155 -17.61 -8.59 -8.24
C THR A 155 -18.56 -8.50 -9.42
N LEU A 156 -18.00 -8.49 -10.63
CA LEU A 156 -18.73 -8.53 -11.89
C LEU A 156 -18.58 -9.93 -12.48
N GLU A 157 -19.69 -10.58 -12.80
CA GLU A 157 -19.69 -11.90 -13.42
C GLU A 157 -20.05 -11.79 -14.90
N ARG A 158 -19.49 -12.70 -15.71
CA ARG A 158 -19.82 -12.81 -17.12
C ARG A 158 -21.25 -13.34 -17.26
N GLU A 159 -22.13 -12.49 -17.74
CA GLU A 159 -23.46 -12.92 -18.17
C GLU A 159 -23.35 -13.75 -19.46
N LEU A 160 -23.70 -15.03 -19.35
CA LEU A 160 -24.00 -15.87 -20.51
C LEU A 160 -25.51 -15.85 -20.70
N ASN A 161 -25.95 -15.62 -21.93
CA ASN A 161 -27.35 -15.83 -22.29
C ASN A 161 -27.46 -17.20 -22.97
N PRO A 162 -27.79 -18.28 -22.25
CA PRO A 162 -27.88 -19.62 -22.83
C PRO A 162 -29.09 -19.79 -23.78
N ASP A 163 -30.01 -18.82 -23.84
CA ASP A 163 -31.35 -19.00 -24.40
C ASP A 163 -31.56 -18.58 -25.87
N GLU A 164 -30.51 -18.51 -26.69
CA GLU A 164 -30.70 -18.49 -28.16
C GLU A 164 -30.26 -19.79 -28.84
N PRO A 165 -31.06 -20.86 -28.81
CA PRO A 165 -31.05 -21.82 -29.90
C PRO A 165 -31.61 -21.11 -31.14
N ALA A 166 -30.71 -20.53 -31.94
CA ALA A 166 -31.03 -20.09 -33.29
C ALA A 166 -31.64 -21.28 -34.06
N HIS A 167 -32.96 -21.21 -34.27
CA HIS A 167 -33.75 -21.99 -35.22
C HIS A 167 -33.37 -23.48 -35.38
N MET A 168 -33.83 -24.34 -34.46
CA MET A 168 -33.88 -25.77 -34.69
C MET A 168 -35.34 -26.22 -34.88
N SER A 169 -35.96 -25.79 -35.98
CA SER A 169 -37.26 -26.31 -36.45
C SER A 169 -37.19 -27.77 -36.93
N ARG A 170 -36.19 -28.54 -36.49
CA ARG A 170 -36.03 -29.95 -36.85
C ARG A 170 -35.43 -30.74 -35.67
N PRO A 171 -36.10 -31.80 -35.21
CA PRO A 171 -35.54 -32.69 -34.20
C PRO A 171 -34.20 -33.28 -34.67
N PRO A 172 -33.19 -33.43 -33.79
CA PRO A 172 -31.95 -34.09 -34.14
C PRO A 172 -32.22 -35.55 -34.52
N ARG A 173 -31.55 -36.02 -35.58
CA ARG A 173 -31.64 -37.41 -36.03
C ARG A 173 -31.03 -38.35 -34.97
N PRO A 174 -31.55 -39.58 -34.81
CA PRO A 174 -30.95 -40.57 -33.92
C PRO A 174 -29.47 -40.80 -34.31
N GLY A 175 -28.55 -40.71 -33.34
CA GLY A 175 -27.10 -40.86 -33.55
C GLY A 175 -26.28 -39.56 -33.45
N PHE A 176 -26.88 -38.44 -33.04
CA PHE A 176 -26.14 -37.20 -32.80
C PHE A 176 -25.44 -37.24 -31.43
N HIS A 177 -24.14 -37.55 -31.42
CA HIS A 177 -23.27 -37.41 -30.24
C HIS A 177 -22.58 -36.05 -30.27
N GLY A 178 -22.80 -35.22 -29.24
CA GLY A 178 -22.29 -33.85 -29.09
C GLY A 178 -20.78 -33.72 -28.86
N GLY A 179 -19.96 -34.60 -29.44
CA GLY A 179 -18.52 -34.72 -29.19
C GLY A 179 -17.62 -34.39 -30.39
N THR A 180 -18.13 -33.81 -31.48
CA THR A 180 -17.30 -33.46 -32.64
C THR A 180 -16.91 -31.98 -32.63
N ARG A 181 -15.62 -31.71 -32.35
CA ARG A 181 -14.97 -30.42 -32.61
C ARG A 181 -15.19 -30.03 -34.08
N GLY A 182 -15.78 -28.85 -34.31
CA GLY A 182 -15.87 -28.24 -35.66
C GLY A 182 -17.28 -28.09 -36.28
N ARG A 183 -18.37 -27.99 -35.50
CA ARG A 183 -19.70 -27.62 -36.03
C ARG A 183 -20.32 -26.45 -35.29
N ALA A 184 -21.15 -25.69 -36.01
CA ALA A 184 -21.80 -24.42 -35.67
C ALA A 184 -22.16 -24.17 -34.19
N GLY A 185 -22.54 -25.18 -33.41
CA GLY A 185 -22.79 -25.01 -31.97
C GLY A 185 -21.54 -24.62 -31.15
N ALA A 186 -20.36 -25.13 -31.49
CA ALA A 186 -19.11 -24.72 -30.85
C ALA A 186 -18.74 -23.27 -31.21
N GLU A 187 -19.01 -22.85 -32.45
CA GLU A 187 -18.80 -21.47 -32.90
C GLU A 187 -19.81 -20.51 -32.25
N VAL A 188 -21.07 -20.92 -32.08
CA VAL A 188 -22.10 -20.15 -31.37
C VAL A 188 -21.70 -19.98 -29.91
N MET A 189 -21.27 -21.04 -29.24
CA MET A 189 -20.80 -20.97 -27.85
C MET A 189 -19.55 -20.08 -27.72
N GLN A 190 -18.59 -20.19 -28.63
CA GLN A 190 -17.41 -19.30 -28.65
C GLN A 190 -17.78 -17.83 -28.88
N ARG A 191 -18.75 -17.56 -29.76
CA ARG A 191 -19.26 -16.19 -29.99
C ARG A 191 -19.95 -15.63 -28.75
N GLU A 192 -20.77 -16.42 -28.07
CA GLU A 192 -21.43 -15.99 -26.83
C GLU A 192 -20.44 -15.78 -25.69
N VAL A 193 -19.44 -16.65 -25.55
CA VAL A 193 -18.33 -16.43 -24.61
C VAL A 193 -17.62 -15.10 -24.88
N ARG A 194 -17.30 -14.81 -26.15
CA ARG A 194 -16.64 -13.56 -26.53
C ARG A 194 -17.52 -12.33 -26.26
N LYS A 195 -18.80 -12.37 -26.63
CA LYS A 195 -19.75 -11.28 -26.34
C LYS A 195 -19.89 -11.07 -24.83
N GLY A 196 -19.97 -12.15 -24.05
CA GLY A 196 -20.01 -12.09 -22.60
C GLY A 196 -18.76 -11.42 -22.02
N THR A 197 -17.57 -11.76 -22.52
CA THR A 197 -16.32 -11.11 -22.10
C THR A 197 -16.27 -9.64 -22.50
N GLU A 198 -16.73 -9.28 -23.70
CA GLU A 198 -16.80 -7.87 -24.16
C GLU A 198 -17.75 -7.04 -23.27
N ARG A 199 -18.90 -7.59 -22.89
CA ARG A 199 -19.82 -6.96 -21.93
C ARG A 199 -19.20 -6.83 -20.54
N LEU A 200 -18.54 -7.88 -20.04
CA LEU A 200 -17.84 -7.84 -18.75
C LEU A 200 -16.78 -6.74 -18.73
N LEU A 201 -15.99 -6.60 -19.80
CA LEU A 201 -14.98 -5.54 -19.95
C LEU A 201 -15.61 -4.15 -19.98
N ALA A 202 -16.73 -3.98 -20.68
CA ALA A 202 -17.44 -2.70 -20.72
C ALA A 202 -18.00 -2.33 -19.33
N SER A 203 -18.63 -3.27 -18.64
CA SER A 203 -19.13 -3.09 -17.27
C SER A 203 -17.99 -2.78 -16.29
N LEU A 204 -16.85 -3.47 -16.43
CA LEU A 204 -15.66 -3.19 -15.63
C LEU A 204 -15.14 -1.77 -15.87
N GLY A 205 -15.03 -1.35 -17.14
CA GLY A 205 -14.61 0.01 -17.48
C GLY A 205 -15.52 1.08 -16.87
N ALA A 206 -16.84 0.89 -16.97
CA ALA A 206 -17.81 1.80 -16.34
C ALA A 206 -17.69 1.81 -14.81
N ARG A 207 -17.45 0.65 -14.19
CA ARG A 207 -17.31 0.55 -12.73
C ARG A 207 -16.01 1.19 -12.23
N LEU A 208 -14.90 1.00 -12.95
CA LEU A 208 -13.63 1.66 -12.63
C LEU A 208 -13.71 3.16 -12.82
N ALA A 209 -14.40 3.63 -13.86
CA ALA A 209 -14.65 5.06 -14.05
C ALA A 209 -15.47 5.67 -12.92
N ALA A 210 -16.39 4.91 -12.30
CA ALA A 210 -17.16 5.37 -11.15
C ALA A 210 -16.35 5.41 -9.82
N LEU A 211 -15.17 4.79 -9.77
CA LEU A 211 -14.29 4.78 -8.60
C LEU A 211 -13.25 5.93 -8.66
N GLU A 212 -13.64 7.08 -9.23
CA GLU A 212 -12.77 8.23 -9.54
C GLU A 212 -11.76 8.60 -8.42
N GLY A 213 -10.52 8.90 -8.82
CA GLY A 213 -9.48 9.46 -7.96
C GLY A 213 -8.40 8.48 -7.51
N ASP A 214 -8.70 7.18 -7.50
CA ASP A 214 -7.74 6.15 -7.07
C ASP A 214 -6.96 5.59 -8.28
N PRO A 215 -5.60 5.54 -8.24
CA PRO A 215 -4.82 4.85 -9.27
C PRO A 215 -5.20 3.36 -9.33
N GLY A 216 -5.27 2.81 -10.54
CA GLY A 216 -5.74 1.44 -10.77
C GLY A 216 -4.68 0.52 -11.38
N VAL A 217 -4.70 -0.76 -11.00
CA VAL A 217 -3.96 -1.85 -11.65
C VAL A 217 -4.95 -2.95 -12.02
N VAL A 218 -4.87 -3.44 -13.26
CA VAL A 218 -5.65 -4.59 -13.73
C VAL A 218 -4.71 -5.77 -13.94
N ILE A 219 -4.99 -6.87 -13.26
CA ILE A 219 -4.25 -8.13 -13.37
C ILE A 219 -5.19 -9.14 -14.04
N GLY A 220 -4.86 -9.49 -15.28
CA GLY A 220 -5.61 -10.48 -16.06
C GLY A 220 -4.90 -11.83 -16.10
N GLY A 221 -5.67 -12.91 -15.87
CA GLY A 221 -5.29 -14.27 -16.22
C GLY A 221 -6.11 -14.76 -17.40
N ILE A 222 -5.43 -15.24 -18.45
CA ILE A 222 -6.06 -15.82 -19.66
C ILE A 222 -6.57 -17.22 -19.35
#